data_AF-A0A641IW70-F1
#
_entry.id   AF-A0A641IW70-F1
#
_cell.length_a   1.000
_cell.length_b   1.000
_cell.length_c   1.000
_cell.angle_alpha   90.00
_cell.angle_beta   90.00
_cell.angle_gamma   90.00
#
_symmetry.space_group_name_H-M   'P 1'
#
loop_
_entity.id
_entity.type
_entity.pdbx_description
1 polymer ?
#
loop_
_entity_poly.entity_id
_entity_poly.type
_entity_poly.pdbx_seq_one_letter_code
_entity_poly.pdbx_strand_id
1 'polypeptide(L)'
;DRARATELLADYALSRCDRVAALRKLPAEIKPVVMRIMASYAFEDYARSAASKKQCPCCHGKKFIESEVFTNKIQYPDGKPPVWAKCTKGVYPSYWEEWKKVREVVKVACPECGGKGEVSTACKDCRGRGVAI
;
A
#
# COMPACT_ATOMS: atom_id res chain seq x y z
N ASP A 1 1.81 -19.97 20.45
CA ASP A 1 0.76 -20.44 21.36
C ASP A 1 -0.14 -19.26 21.73
N ARG A 2 -1.45 -19.39 21.44
CA ARG A 2 -2.45 -18.34 21.69
C ARG A 2 -2.63 -18.08 23.18
N ALA A 3 -2.72 -19.14 24.00
CA ALA A 3 -2.99 -19.03 25.42
C ALA A 3 -1.87 -18.24 26.12
N ARG A 4 -0.62 -18.59 25.82
CA ARG A 4 0.55 -17.88 26.35
C ARG A 4 0.60 -16.41 25.97
N ALA A 5 0.18 -16.06 24.74
CA ALA A 5 0.15 -14.67 24.30
C ALA A 5 -0.94 -13.86 25.03
N THR A 6 -2.12 -14.45 25.24
CA THR A 6 -3.22 -13.81 25.98
C THR A 6 -2.91 -13.63 27.46
N GLU A 7 -2.19 -14.58 28.08
CA GLU A 7 -1.75 -14.48 29.48
C GLU A 7 -0.74 -13.34 29.66
N LEU A 8 0.30 -13.27 28.82
CA LEU A 8 1.27 -12.18 28.87
C LEU A 8 0.63 -10.79 28.68
N LEU A 9 -0.38 -10.70 27.81
CA LEU A 9 -1.17 -9.47 27.63
C LEU A 9 -2.00 -9.14 28.87
N ALA A 10 -2.58 -10.15 29.54
CA ALA A 10 -3.34 -9.96 30.77
C ALA A 10 -2.46 -9.50 31.93
N ASP A 11 -1.27 -10.09 32.09
CA ASP A 11 -0.28 -9.69 33.11
C ASP A 11 0.19 -8.25 32.87
N TYR A 12 0.47 -7.91 31.62
CA TYR A 12 0.80 -6.55 31.25
C TYR A 12 -0.34 -5.57 31.53
N ALA A 13 -1.59 -5.94 31.22
CA ALA A 13 -2.76 -5.14 31.52
C ALA A 13 -2.95 -4.94 33.03
N LEU A 14 -2.72 -5.97 33.85
CA LEU A 14 -2.75 -5.88 35.31
C LEU A 14 -1.73 -4.87 35.83
N SER A 15 -0.50 -4.87 35.32
CA SER A 15 0.55 -3.91 35.74
C SER A 15 0.20 -2.43 35.45
N ARG A 16 -0.75 -2.18 34.54
CA ARG A 16 -1.12 -0.83 34.10
C ARG A 16 -2.58 -0.45 34.36
N CYS A 17 -3.39 -1.36 34.89
CA CYS A 17 -4.84 -1.15 35.04
C CYS A 17 -5.17 0.06 35.92
N ASP A 18 -4.34 0.36 36.93
CA ASP A 18 -4.57 1.49 37.84
C ASP A 18 -4.38 2.88 37.20
N ARG A 19 -3.78 2.96 36.00
CA ARG A 19 -3.72 4.20 35.22
C ARG A 19 -5.09 4.64 34.71
N VAL A 20 -6.04 3.72 34.60
CA VAL A 20 -7.39 3.99 34.11
C VAL A 20 -8.34 4.08 35.30
N ALA A 21 -8.97 5.25 35.49
CA ALA A 21 -9.84 5.49 36.64
C ALA A 21 -11.00 4.49 36.77
N ALA A 22 -11.57 4.02 35.65
CA ALA A 22 -12.61 3.00 35.65
C ALA A 22 -12.10 1.66 36.19
N LEU A 23 -10.93 1.22 35.73
CA LEU A 23 -10.33 -0.06 36.12
C LEU A 23 -9.80 -0.05 37.56
N ARG A 24 -9.27 1.09 38.01
CA ARG A 24 -8.78 1.27 39.38
C ARG A 24 -9.86 1.07 40.44
N LYS A 25 -11.10 1.46 40.14
CA LYS A 25 -12.27 1.36 41.04
C LYS A 25 -12.82 -0.07 41.18
N LEU A 26 -12.38 -1.01 40.34
CA LEU A 26 -12.85 -2.39 40.42
C LEU A 26 -12.28 -3.11 41.65
N PRO A 27 -13.03 -4.07 42.24
CA PRO A 27 -12.51 -4.94 43.29
C PRO A 27 -11.31 -5.77 42.81
N ALA A 28 -10.39 -6.07 43.72
CA ALA A 28 -9.17 -6.83 43.42
C ALA A 28 -9.46 -8.23 42.83
N GLU A 29 -10.58 -8.85 43.19
CA GLU A 29 -11.01 -10.16 42.70
C GLU A 29 -11.51 -10.11 41.24
N ILE A 30 -12.13 -9.00 40.83
CA ILE A 30 -12.75 -8.84 39.50
C ILE A 30 -11.72 -8.34 38.48
N LYS A 31 -10.75 -7.53 38.92
CA LYS A 31 -9.66 -6.99 38.07
C LYS A 31 -9.00 -8.06 37.17
N PRO A 32 -8.48 -9.19 37.67
CA PRO A 32 -7.81 -10.19 36.83
C PRO A 32 -8.73 -10.81 35.79
N VAL A 33 -10.00 -11.05 36.14
CA VAL A 33 -11.00 -11.62 35.21
C VAL A 33 -11.25 -10.66 34.05
N VAL A 34 -11.46 -9.37 34.35
CA VAL A 34 -11.71 -8.34 33.34
C VAL A 34 -10.48 -8.11 32.46
N MET A 35 -9.27 -8.08 33.03
CA MET A 35 -8.04 -7.95 32.24
C MET A 35 -7.87 -9.11 31.27
N ARG A 36 -8.15 -10.35 31.69
CA ARG A 36 -8.04 -11.54 30.83
C ARG A 36 -9.03 -11.50 29.66
N ILE A 37 -10.27 -11.06 29.91
CA ILE A 37 -11.28 -10.88 28.85
C ILE A 37 -10.81 -9.81 27.86
N MET A 38 -10.40 -8.63 28.34
CA MET A 38 -9.89 -7.56 27.47
C MET A 38 -8.68 -8.00 26.66
N ALA A 39 -7.72 -8.70 27.27
CA ALA A 39 -6.55 -9.22 26.59
C ALA A 39 -6.91 -10.24 25.49
N SER A 40 -7.93 -11.08 25.73
CA SER A 40 -8.41 -12.03 24.73
C SER A 40 -9.03 -11.34 23.52
N TYR A 41 -9.92 -10.36 23.74
CA TYR A 41 -10.53 -9.59 22.66
C TYR A 41 -9.49 -8.74 21.91
N ALA A 42 -8.56 -8.11 22.63
CA ALA A 42 -7.49 -7.34 22.00
C ALA A 42 -6.58 -8.22 21.14
N PHE A 43 -6.24 -9.43 21.60
CA PHE A 43 -5.46 -10.38 20.81
C PHE A 43 -6.22 -10.82 19.56
N GLU A 44 -7.51 -11.12 19.68
CA GLU A 44 -8.34 -11.51 18.53
C GLU A 44 -8.50 -10.38 17.52
N ASP A 45 -8.71 -9.15 17.98
CA ASP A 45 -8.81 -7.98 17.12
C ASP A 45 -7.50 -7.69 16.39
N TYR A 46 -6.37 -7.80 17.10
CA TYR A 46 -5.05 -7.72 16.51
C TYR A 46 -4.81 -8.83 15.48
N ALA A 47 -5.06 -10.09 15.84
CA ALA A 47 -4.86 -11.24 14.96
C ALA A 47 -5.73 -11.13 13.69
N ARG A 48 -6.98 -10.67 13.85
CA ARG A 48 -7.89 -10.40 12.73
C ARG A 48 -7.33 -9.28 11.85
N SER A 49 -6.97 -8.14 12.43
CA SER A 49 -6.50 -6.95 11.71
C SER A 49 -5.13 -7.13 11.04
N ALA A 50 -4.25 -7.96 11.62
CA ALA A 50 -2.94 -8.28 11.08
C ALA A 50 -3.02 -9.25 9.89
N ALA A 51 -3.99 -10.16 9.89
CA ALA A 51 -4.20 -11.10 8.79
C ALA A 51 -5.17 -10.58 7.72
N SER A 52 -6.06 -9.64 8.05
CA SER A 52 -7.05 -9.16 7.10
C SER A 52 -6.46 -8.24 6.04
N LYS A 53 -6.91 -8.46 4.81
CA LYS A 53 -6.63 -7.64 3.65
C LYS A 53 -7.94 -7.00 3.21
N LYS A 54 -7.90 -5.72 2.89
CA LYS A 54 -9.01 -4.99 2.27
C LYS A 54 -8.67 -4.70 0.82
N GLN A 55 -9.70 -4.52 -0.01
CA GLN A 55 -9.50 -4.04 -1.37
C GLN A 55 -8.79 -2.70 -1.34
N CYS A 56 -7.86 -2.50 -2.28
CA CYS A 56 -7.13 -1.26 -2.39
C CYS A 56 -8.11 -0.10 -2.66
N PRO A 57 -8.14 0.95 -1.82
CA PRO A 57 -9.05 2.07 -2.03
C PRO A 57 -8.70 2.86 -3.29
N CYS A 58 -7.44 2.81 -3.73
CA CYS A 58 -6.96 3.54 -4.91
C CYS A 58 -7.34 2.86 -6.23
N CYS A 59 -7.17 1.54 -6.34
CA CYS A 59 -7.47 0.81 -7.59
C CYS A 59 -8.74 -0.05 -7.52
N HIS A 60 -9.45 -0.11 -6.39
CA HIS A 60 -10.64 -0.95 -6.18
C HIS A 60 -10.46 -2.39 -6.69
N GLY A 61 -9.30 -3.00 -6.40
CA GLY A 61 -8.97 -4.36 -6.86
C GLY A 61 -8.52 -4.49 -8.33
N LYS A 62 -8.56 -3.42 -9.14
CA LYS A 62 -8.14 -3.43 -10.56
C LYS A 62 -6.63 -3.54 -10.79
N LYS A 63 -5.83 -3.41 -9.72
CA LYS A 63 -4.34 -3.53 -9.67
C LYS A 63 -3.56 -2.45 -10.44
N PHE A 64 -4.13 -1.87 -11.48
CA PHE A 64 -3.52 -0.86 -12.32
C PHE A 64 -4.36 0.42 -12.33
N ILE A 65 -3.68 1.53 -12.59
CA ILE A 65 -4.28 2.86 -12.77
C ILE A 65 -3.83 3.38 -14.14
N GLU A 66 -4.71 4.12 -14.79
CA GLU A 66 -4.39 4.80 -16.04
C GLU A 66 -3.61 6.08 -15.72
N SER A 67 -2.41 6.20 -16.26
CA SER A 67 -1.62 7.43 -16.21
C SER A 67 -1.33 7.92 -17.61
N GLU A 68 -1.48 9.22 -17.82
CA GLU A 68 -1.02 9.87 -19.04
C GLU A 68 0.51 10.03 -18.99
N VAL A 69 1.20 9.42 -19.95
CA VAL A 69 2.64 9.58 -20.15
C VAL A 69 2.85 10.28 -21.49
N PHE A 70 3.76 11.25 -21.49
CA PHE A 70 4.20 11.89 -22.73
C PHE A 70 5.39 11.10 -23.28
N THR A 71 5.20 10.46 -24.43
CA THR A 71 6.27 9.81 -25.16
C THR A 71 6.64 10.64 -26.38
N ASN A 72 7.95 10.77 -26.62
CA ASN A 72 8.45 11.42 -27.83
C ASN A 72 8.50 10.38 -28.95
N LYS A 73 7.69 10.58 -29.99
CA LYS A 73 7.70 9.73 -31.19
C LYS A 73 8.19 10.54 -32.39
N ILE A 74 8.97 9.88 -33.24
CA ILE A 74 9.39 10.44 -34.52
C ILE A 74 8.25 10.23 -35.52
N GLN A 75 7.83 11.31 -36.18
CA GLN A 75 6.91 11.27 -37.31
C GLN A 75 7.58 11.82 -38.58
N TYR A 76 7.05 11.42 -39.74
CA TYR A 76 7.49 11.86 -41.05
C TYR A 76 6.32 12.59 -41.74
N PRO A 77 6.10 13.90 -41.46
CA PRO A 77 4.93 14.62 -41.97
C PRO A 77 4.90 14.68 -43.51
N ASP A 78 6.06 14.81 -44.15
CA ASP A 78 6.21 14.84 -45.61
C ASP A 78 6.53 13.45 -46.23
N GLY A 79 6.36 12.38 -45.45
CA GLY A 79 6.68 11.01 -45.86
C GLY A 79 8.10 10.57 -45.53
N LYS A 80 8.32 9.24 -45.56
CA LYS A 80 9.62 8.63 -45.22
C LYS A 80 10.70 9.08 -46.21
N PRO A 81 11.97 9.18 -45.76
CA PRO A 81 13.07 9.57 -46.63
C PRO A 81 13.18 8.61 -47.84
N PRO A 82 13.31 9.15 -49.06
CA PRO A 82 13.42 8.34 -50.26
C PRO A 82 14.71 7.51 -50.27
N VAL A 83 14.70 6.35 -50.92
CA VAL A 83 15.80 5.37 -50.86
C VAL A 83 17.15 5.96 -51.31
N TRP A 84 17.13 6.85 -52.31
CA TRP A 84 18.34 7.50 -52.81
C TRP A 84 19.03 8.40 -51.77
N ALA A 85 18.29 8.97 -50.82
CA ALA A 85 18.83 9.83 -49.77
C ALA A 85 19.82 9.10 -48.85
N LYS A 86 19.76 7.76 -48.77
CA LYS A 86 20.72 6.95 -48.01
C LYS A 86 22.11 6.92 -48.63
N CYS A 87 22.22 7.16 -49.94
CA CYS A 87 23.46 7.02 -50.70
C CYS A 87 24.11 8.37 -51.04
N THR A 88 23.49 9.50 -50.68
CA THR A 88 23.97 10.86 -50.99
C THR A 88 24.75 11.44 -49.81
N LYS A 89 25.97 11.92 -50.04
CA LYS A 89 26.73 12.67 -49.02
C LYS A 89 26.07 14.03 -48.81
N GLY A 90 25.73 14.36 -47.57
CA GLY A 90 25.16 15.66 -47.17
C GLY A 90 23.64 15.70 -47.00
N VAL A 91 22.94 14.61 -47.29
CA VAL A 91 21.51 14.45 -47.02
C VAL A 91 21.35 13.46 -45.87
N TYR A 92 20.68 13.89 -44.78
CA TYR A 92 20.52 13.06 -43.58
C TYR A 92 19.06 12.64 -43.41
N PRO A 93 18.77 11.38 -43.03
CA PRO A 93 17.41 10.93 -42.75
C PRO A 93 16.67 11.78 -41.71
N SER A 94 17.39 12.41 -40.79
CA SER A 94 16.85 13.33 -39.77
C SER A 94 16.20 14.58 -40.36
N TYR A 95 16.45 14.92 -41.63
CA TYR A 95 15.82 16.07 -42.29
C TYR A 95 14.31 15.85 -42.53
N TRP A 96 13.85 14.60 -42.52
CA TRP A 96 12.44 14.23 -42.63
C TRP A 96 11.80 13.88 -41.28
N GLU A 97 12.58 13.93 -40.19
CA GLU A 97 12.14 13.51 -38.86
C GLU A 97 11.66 14.71 -38.06
N GLU A 98 10.42 14.65 -37.61
CA GLU A 98 9.88 15.61 -36.65
C GLU A 98 9.58 14.90 -35.33
N TRP A 99 10.10 15.44 -34.22
CA TRP A 99 9.82 14.95 -32.89
C TRP A 99 8.47 15.47 -32.41
N LYS A 100 7.52 14.57 -32.22
CA LYS A 100 6.20 14.90 -31.68
C LYS A 100 6.00 14.28 -30.31
N LYS A 101 5.59 15.12 -29.35
CA LYS A 101 5.10 14.67 -28.04
C LYS A 101 3.71 14.05 -28.23
N VAL A 102 3.61 12.76 -28.02
CA VAL A 102 2.34 12.02 -28.06
C VAL A 102 1.91 11.74 -26.62
N ARG A 103 0.66 12.06 -26.30
CA ARG A 103 0.05 11.70 -25.02
C ARG A 103 -0.46 10.27 -25.14
N GLU A 104 0.05 9.37 -24.32
CA GLU A 104 -0.36 7.97 -24.27
C GLU A 104 -0.92 7.65 -22.89
N VAL A 105 -2.03 6.92 -22.86
CA VAL A 105 -2.59 6.40 -21.61
C VAL A 105 -2.00 5.01 -21.38
N VAL A 106 -1.13 4.89 -20.38
CA VAL A 106 -0.52 3.61 -20.00
C VAL A 106 -1.07 3.12 -18.66
N LYS A 107 -1.17 1.80 -18.53
CA LYS A 107 -1.56 1.15 -17.28
C LYS A 107 -0.34 0.97 -16.40
N VAL A 108 -0.21 1.79 -15.37
CA VAL A 108 0.83 1.65 -14.34
C VAL A 108 0.30 0.88 -13.15
N ALA A 109 1.17 0.08 -12.52
CA ALA A 109 0.83 -0.61 -11.29
C ALA A 109 0.41 0.43 -10.23
N CYS A 110 -0.67 0.14 -9.51
CA CYS A 110 -1.16 1.04 -8.47
C CYS A 110 -0.05 1.29 -7.44
N PRO A 111 0.34 2.56 -7.19
CA PRO A 111 1.48 2.88 -6.33
C PRO A 111 1.20 2.51 -4.86
N GLU A 112 -0.06 2.54 -4.44
CA GLU A 112 -0.44 2.19 -3.06
C GLU A 112 -0.33 0.69 -2.74
N CYS A 113 -0.73 -0.18 -3.68
CA CYS A 113 -0.71 -1.63 -3.44
C CYS A 113 0.41 -2.35 -4.21
N GLY A 114 1.20 -1.64 -5.02
CA GLY A 114 2.23 -2.21 -5.88
C GLY A 114 1.68 -3.25 -6.86
N GLY A 115 0.46 -3.07 -7.35
CA GLY A 115 -0.21 -4.03 -8.24
C GLY A 115 -0.85 -5.25 -7.56
N LYS A 116 -0.87 -5.32 -6.23
CA LYS A 116 -1.50 -6.44 -5.50
C LYS A 116 -3.04 -6.41 -5.55
N GLY A 117 -3.63 -5.22 -5.66
CA GLY A 117 -5.09 -5.01 -5.65
C GLY A 117 -5.71 -4.99 -4.25
N GLU A 118 -4.93 -5.36 -3.24
CA GLU A 118 -5.33 -5.42 -1.83
C GLU A 118 -4.26 -4.76 -0.96
N VAL A 119 -4.68 -4.21 0.17
CA VAL A 119 -3.81 -3.62 1.20
C VAL A 119 -4.18 -4.20 2.55
N SER A 120 -3.20 -4.37 3.43
CA SER A 120 -3.48 -4.81 4.80
C SER A 120 -4.38 -3.80 5.50
N THR A 121 -5.32 -4.29 6.30
CA THR A 121 -6.07 -3.44 7.24
C THR A 121 -5.21 -2.97 8.41
N ALA A 122 -4.05 -3.61 8.63
CA ALA A 122 -3.08 -3.15 9.61
C ALA A 122 -2.71 -1.67 9.34
N CYS A 123 -2.66 -0.88 10.41
CA CYS A 123 -2.29 0.54 10.35
C CYS A 123 -0.93 0.70 9.67
N LYS A 124 -0.81 1.63 8.71
CA LYS A 124 0.42 1.85 7.94
C LYS A 124 1.60 2.24 8.85
N ASP A 125 1.35 3.05 9.87
CA ASP A 125 2.38 3.64 10.74
C ASP A 125 2.91 2.63 11.76
N CYS A 126 2.03 1.87 12.39
CA CYS A 126 2.46 0.88 13.38
C CYS A 126 2.68 -0.52 12.77
N ARG A 127 2.18 -0.79 11.56
CA ARG A 127 2.10 -2.13 10.93
C ARG A 127 1.51 -3.19 11.86
N GLY A 128 0.58 -2.77 12.71
CA GLY A 128 -0.03 -3.60 13.76
C GLY A 128 0.70 -3.57 15.11
N ARG A 129 1.92 -3.02 15.21
CA ARG A 129 2.72 -3.06 16.47
C ARG A 129 2.25 -2.09 17.55
N GLY A 130 1.27 -1.23 17.28
CA GLY A 130 0.74 -0.25 18.25
C GLY A 130 1.71 0.87 18.62
N VAL A 131 2.90 0.94 18.01
CA VAL A 131 3.90 2.01 18.18
C VAL A 131 4.23 2.56 16.80
N ALA A 132 4.17 3.88 16.62
CA ALA A 132 4.58 4.55 15.39
C ALA A 132 6.11 4.48 15.25
N ILE A 133 6.59 4.13 14.06
CA ILE A 133 8.02 4.18 13.67
C ILE A 133 8.23 5.40 12.80
#